data_AF-A0A9P7C350-F1
#
_entry.id   AF-A0A9P7C350-F1
#
_cell.length_a   1.000
_cell.length_b   1.000
_cell.length_c   1.000
_cell.angle_alpha   90.00
_cell.angle_beta   90.00
_cell.angle_gamma   90.00
#
_symmetry.space_group_name_H-M   'P 1'
#
loop_
_entity.id
_entity.type
_entity.pdbx_description
1 polymer ?
#
loop_
_entity_poly.entity_id
_entity_poly.type
_entity_poly.pdbx_seq_one_letter_code
_entity_poly.pdbx_strand_id
1 'polypeptide(L)'
;MAPRVHNSGHWTIEGSETSQFENHLRDVLGLPLGSTRMLGHACMLNWLGAMPDPAPVLAQASGHWHDYGKEPREGRKVGHATLRDDDAAALADALDQGGLELGRPSQVAPAAHALRNRGAGGRPASGRHSPVFLQRCGAPVQASAQRSRW
;
A
#
# COMPACT_ATOMS: atom_id res chain seq x y z
N MET A 1 21.24 3.45 -3.73
CA MET A 1 20.70 2.88 -4.99
C MET A 1 20.61 1.38 -4.83
N ALA A 2 19.54 0.73 -5.30
CA ALA A 2 19.39 -0.73 -5.25
C ALA A 2 19.26 -1.28 -6.68
N PRO A 3 20.16 -2.15 -7.16
CA PRO A 3 20.14 -2.66 -8.54
C PRO A 3 19.16 -3.83 -8.67
N ARG A 4 17.92 -3.64 -8.21
CA ARG A 4 16.87 -4.66 -8.18
C ARG A 4 15.52 -3.99 -7.97
N VAL A 5 14.44 -4.76 -8.17
CA VAL A 5 13.11 -4.39 -7.68
C VAL A 5 13.17 -3.96 -6.21
N HIS A 6 12.42 -2.91 -5.89
CA HIS A 6 12.47 -2.25 -4.60
C HIS A 6 11.11 -2.20 -3.93
N ASN A 7 11.11 -2.18 -2.59
CA ASN A 7 9.91 -2.22 -1.79
C ASN A 7 8.92 -1.09 -2.10
N SER A 8 9.45 0.11 -2.33
CA SER A 8 8.65 1.28 -2.72
C SER A 8 8.02 1.13 -4.11
N GLY A 9 8.35 0.11 -4.89
CA GLY A 9 7.71 -0.13 -6.19
C GLY A 9 6.57 -1.15 -6.13
N HIS A 10 6.24 -1.76 -4.99
CA HIS A 10 5.30 -2.89 -4.97
C HIS A 10 3.86 -2.49 -5.37
N TRP A 11 3.45 -1.25 -5.11
CA TRP A 11 2.17 -0.71 -5.61
C TRP A 11 2.01 -0.83 -7.14
N THR A 12 3.10 -0.96 -7.90
CA THR A 12 3.06 -1.10 -9.37
C THR A 12 2.42 -2.42 -9.80
N ILE A 13 2.25 -3.40 -8.91
CA ILE A 13 1.54 -4.64 -9.22
C ILE A 13 0.09 -4.33 -9.62
N GLU A 14 -0.59 -3.44 -8.89
CA GLU A 14 -2.00 -3.06 -9.18
C GLU A 14 -2.16 -1.66 -9.79
N GLY A 15 -1.23 -0.76 -9.50
CA GLY A 15 -1.35 0.66 -9.81
C GLY A 15 -0.69 1.09 -11.12
N SER A 16 -0.12 0.18 -11.90
CA SER A 16 0.50 0.50 -13.19
C SER A 16 0.22 -0.55 -14.25
N GLU A 17 0.27 -0.16 -15.52
CA GLU A 17 0.09 -1.06 -16.68
C GLU A 17 1.09 -2.23 -16.67
N THR A 18 2.31 -2.00 -16.19
CA THR A 18 3.34 -3.03 -16.10
C THR A 18 4.15 -2.84 -14.83
N SER A 19 4.09 -3.85 -13.95
CA SER A 19 4.75 -3.80 -12.66
C SER A 19 6.27 -3.74 -12.78
N GLN A 20 6.95 -3.25 -11.72
CA GLN A 20 8.42 -3.29 -11.66
C GLN A 20 8.98 -4.71 -11.81
N PHE A 21 8.22 -5.74 -11.41
CA PHE A 21 8.66 -7.13 -11.47
C PHE A 21 8.59 -7.65 -12.91
N GLU A 22 7.48 -7.39 -13.59
CA GLU A 22 7.33 -7.76 -15.00
C GLU A 22 8.36 -7.02 -15.85
N ASN A 23 8.49 -5.71 -15.68
CA ASN A 23 9.48 -4.94 -16.44
C ASN A 23 10.92 -5.36 -16.13
N HIS A 24 11.22 -5.75 -14.89
CA HIS A 24 12.53 -6.32 -14.56
C HIS A 24 12.78 -7.64 -15.29
N LEU A 25 11.79 -8.54 -15.37
CA LEU A 25 11.91 -9.78 -16.13
C LEU A 25 12.05 -9.53 -17.63
N ARG A 26 11.27 -8.59 -18.19
CA ARG A 26 11.36 -8.23 -19.62
C ARG A 26 12.74 -7.71 -19.97
N ASP A 27 13.31 -6.85 -19.14
CA ASP A 27 14.68 -6.36 -19.28
C ASP A 27 15.72 -7.50 -19.26
N VAL A 28 15.66 -8.38 -18.25
CA VAL A 28 16.55 -9.55 -18.13
C VAL A 28 16.46 -10.50 -19.33
N LEU A 29 15.26 -10.65 -19.91
CA LEU A 29 15.00 -11.53 -21.05
C LEU A 29 15.21 -10.86 -22.42
N GLY A 30 15.59 -9.57 -22.47
CA GLY A 30 15.75 -8.83 -23.72
C GLY A 30 14.43 -8.57 -24.47
N LEU A 31 13.30 -8.57 -23.76
CA LEU A 31 11.98 -8.26 -24.31
C LEU A 31 11.72 -6.74 -24.29
N PRO A 32 10.87 -6.20 -25.20
CA PRO A 32 10.47 -4.80 -25.15
C PRO A 32 9.84 -4.46 -23.79
N LEU A 33 10.15 -3.31 -23.20
CA LEU A 33 9.56 -2.91 -21.91
C LEU A 33 8.06 -2.60 -22.04
N GLY A 34 7.30 -2.94 -20.99
CA GLY A 34 5.90 -2.57 -20.85
C GLY A 34 5.73 -1.13 -20.33
N SER A 35 4.54 -0.57 -20.54
CA SER A 35 4.20 0.78 -20.13
C SER A 35 4.24 0.94 -18.61
N THR A 36 4.80 2.05 -18.12
CA THR A 36 4.79 2.40 -16.69
C THR A 36 3.65 3.36 -16.33
N ARG A 37 2.70 3.57 -17.25
CA ARG A 37 1.53 4.44 -17.03
C ARG A 37 0.78 3.99 -15.77
N MET A 38 0.48 4.95 -14.91
CA MET A 38 -0.34 4.70 -13.72
C MET A 38 -1.80 4.44 -14.06
N LEU A 39 -2.42 3.54 -13.31
CA LEU A 39 -3.83 3.20 -13.34
C LEU A 39 -4.48 3.78 -12.08
N GLY A 40 -5.15 4.92 -12.24
CA GLY A 40 -5.78 5.65 -11.14
C GLY A 40 -4.79 6.13 -10.08
N HIS A 41 -5.16 5.93 -8.82
CA HIS A 41 -4.41 6.26 -7.63
C HIS A 41 -4.13 4.99 -6.82
N ALA A 42 -2.93 4.89 -6.24
CA ALA A 42 -2.55 3.75 -5.42
C ALA A 42 -1.82 4.19 -4.15
N CYS A 43 -2.11 3.47 -3.07
CA CYS A 43 -1.45 3.57 -1.77
C CYS A 43 -1.03 2.19 -1.31
N MET A 44 0.20 2.08 -0.79
CA MET A 44 0.73 0.82 -0.28
C MET A 44 0.92 0.90 1.23
N LEU A 45 0.50 -0.16 1.93
CA LEU A 45 0.69 -0.36 3.37
C LEU A 45 1.69 -1.51 3.59
N ASN A 46 2.76 -1.30 4.36
CA ASN A 46 3.72 -2.37 4.68
C ASN A 46 3.40 -3.05 6.02
N TRP A 47 3.41 -4.38 6.04
CA TRP A 47 3.26 -5.17 7.26
C TRP A 47 4.62 -5.56 7.85
N LEU A 48 4.91 -5.09 9.06
CA LEU A 48 6.14 -5.38 9.80
C LEU A 48 5.82 -6.18 11.06
N GLY A 49 6.65 -7.18 11.37
CA GLY A 49 6.48 -8.01 12.55
C GLY A 49 5.59 -9.22 12.28
N ALA A 50 4.32 -8.95 11.99
CA ALA A 50 3.28 -9.93 11.73
C ALA A 50 2.24 -9.39 10.73
N MET A 51 1.53 -10.29 10.06
CA MET A 51 0.38 -9.93 9.23
C MET A 51 -0.79 -9.55 10.16
N PRO A 52 -1.48 -8.41 9.93
CA PRO A 52 -2.73 -8.13 10.63
C PRO A 52 -3.86 -9.04 10.11
N ASP A 53 -5.05 -8.92 10.71
CA ASP A 53 -6.28 -9.47 10.10
C ASP A 53 -6.44 -8.91 8.68
N PRO A 54 -6.59 -9.75 7.63
CA PRO A 54 -6.78 -9.29 6.27
C PRO A 54 -8.17 -8.69 6.01
N ALA A 55 -9.19 -8.98 6.84
CA ALA A 55 -10.57 -8.61 6.57
C ALA A 55 -10.78 -7.10 6.30
N PRO A 56 -10.18 -6.16 7.06
CA PRO A 56 -10.32 -4.73 6.79
C PRO A 56 -9.84 -4.27 5.42
N VAL A 57 -8.83 -4.94 4.86
CA VAL A 57 -8.31 -4.64 3.53
C VAL A 57 -9.15 -5.32 2.47
N LEU A 58 -9.47 -6.61 2.66
CA LEU A 58 -10.22 -7.40 1.68
C LEU A 58 -11.70 -7.00 1.57
N ALA A 59 -12.24 -6.34 2.59
CA ALA A 59 -13.59 -5.76 2.54
C ALA A 59 -13.68 -4.53 1.62
N GLN A 60 -12.54 -3.88 1.33
CA GLN A 60 -12.50 -2.76 0.38
C GLN A 60 -12.39 -3.29 -1.04
N ALA A 61 -13.27 -2.85 -1.95
CA ALA A 61 -13.19 -3.23 -3.37
C ALA A 61 -11.86 -2.80 -4.02
N SER A 62 -11.23 -1.74 -3.50
CA SER A 62 -9.91 -1.26 -3.89
C SER A 62 -8.75 -2.05 -3.28
N GLY A 63 -8.99 -3.01 -2.38
CA GLY A 63 -7.99 -3.64 -1.53
C GLY A 63 -7.34 -4.89 -2.13
N HIS A 64 -6.01 -4.92 -2.11
CA HIS A 64 -5.20 -6.03 -2.62
C HIS A 64 -4.20 -6.49 -1.56
N TRP A 65 -4.30 -7.74 -1.15
CA TRP A 65 -3.51 -8.31 -0.05
C TRP A 65 -2.34 -9.16 -0.56
N HIS A 66 -1.16 -8.94 0.02
CA HIS A 66 0.07 -9.64 -0.37
C HIS A 66 0.80 -10.18 0.86
N ASP A 67 0.56 -11.46 1.15
CA ASP A 67 1.32 -12.23 2.14
C ASP A 67 2.56 -12.85 1.51
N TYR A 68 3.72 -12.71 2.15
CA TYR A 68 4.96 -13.30 1.66
C TYR A 68 5.21 -14.72 2.18
N GLY A 69 4.33 -15.27 3.02
CA GLY A 69 4.51 -16.57 3.66
C GLY A 69 5.74 -16.62 4.57
N LYS A 70 6.12 -15.48 5.17
CA LYS A 70 7.31 -15.35 6.01
C LYS A 70 6.93 -15.48 7.48
N GLU A 71 7.66 -16.32 8.20
CA GLU A 71 7.54 -16.42 9.66
C GLU A 71 7.64 -15.05 10.34
N PRO A 72 6.68 -14.70 11.23
CA PRO A 72 6.68 -13.47 11.99
C PRO A 72 7.96 -13.27 12.81
N ARG A 73 8.51 -12.06 12.75
CA ARG A 73 9.67 -11.64 13.55
C ARG A 73 9.68 -10.13 13.66
N GLU A 74 9.99 -9.60 14.85
CA GLU A 74 10.03 -8.16 15.09
C GLU A 74 10.84 -7.41 14.01
N GLY A 75 10.25 -6.35 13.46
CA GLY A 75 10.85 -5.53 12.40
C GLY A 75 10.95 -6.20 11.02
N ARG A 76 10.64 -7.49 10.86
CA ARG A 76 10.68 -8.18 9.58
C ARG A 76 9.48 -7.75 8.72
N LYS A 77 9.73 -7.39 7.46
CA LYS A 77 8.64 -7.21 6.49
C LYS A 77 8.07 -8.57 6.09
N VAL A 78 6.82 -8.80 6.45
CA VAL A 78 6.10 -10.06 6.25
C VAL A 78 5.06 -9.99 5.12
N GLY A 79 4.66 -8.78 4.72
CA GLY A 79 3.75 -8.59 3.60
C GLY A 79 3.50 -7.12 3.29
N HIS A 80 2.54 -6.88 2.40
CA HIS A 80 1.98 -5.55 2.18
C HIS A 80 0.51 -5.65 1.74
N ALA A 81 -0.14 -4.51 1.66
CA ALA A 81 -1.36 -4.34 0.89
C ALA A 81 -1.22 -3.15 -0.05
N THR A 82 -1.92 -3.19 -1.17
CA THR A 82 -2.13 -2.04 -2.05
C THR A 82 -3.63 -1.71 -2.02
N LEU A 83 -3.99 -0.45 -1.80
CA LEU A 83 -5.32 0.06 -2.12
C LEU A 83 -5.23 0.88 -3.39
N ARG A 84 -6.09 0.61 -4.37
CA ARG A 84 -6.10 1.28 -5.68
C ARG A 84 -7.51 1.65 -6.11
N ASP A 85 -7.71 2.90 -6.47
CA ASP A 85 -8.99 3.42 -6.98
C ASP A 85 -8.75 4.46 -8.07
N ASP A 86 -9.68 4.62 -8.99
CA ASP A 86 -9.61 5.65 -10.05
C ASP A 86 -9.99 7.04 -9.51
N ASP A 87 -10.73 7.10 -8.39
CA ASP A 87 -11.06 8.33 -7.67
C ASP A 87 -10.19 8.50 -6.41
N ALA A 88 -9.46 9.61 -6.33
CA ALA A 88 -8.62 9.94 -5.20
C ALA A 88 -9.40 10.10 -3.88
N ALA A 89 -10.61 10.65 -3.92
CA ALA A 89 -11.45 10.82 -2.74
C ALA A 89 -11.95 9.47 -2.22
N ALA A 90 -12.42 8.60 -3.12
CA ALA A 90 -12.81 7.24 -2.77
C ALA A 90 -11.64 6.45 -2.16
N LEU A 91 -10.44 6.56 -2.73
CA LEU A 91 -9.23 5.93 -2.16
C LEU A 91 -8.90 6.48 -0.76
N ALA A 92 -9.08 7.79 -0.53
CA ALA A 92 -8.84 8.39 0.77
C ALA A 92 -9.81 7.85 1.83
N ASP A 93 -11.08 7.68 1.47
CA ASP A 93 -12.11 7.15 2.36
C ASP A 93 -11.86 5.66 2.68
N ALA A 94 -11.50 4.86 1.67
CA ALA A 94 -11.11 3.46 1.87
C ALA A 94 -9.87 3.32 2.77
N LEU A 95 -8.89 4.22 2.64
CA LEU A 95 -7.70 4.25 3.52
C LEU A 95 -8.06 4.59 4.96
N ASP A 96 -8.91 5.60 5.19
CA ASP A 96 -9.33 5.97 6.54
C ASP A 96 -10.15 4.87 7.19
N GLN A 97 -11.09 4.27 6.46
CA GLN A 97 -11.90 3.15 6.96
C GLN A 97 -11.03 1.94 7.30
N GLY A 98 -10.18 1.50 6.36
CA GLY A 98 -9.26 0.40 6.60
C GLY A 98 -8.27 0.71 7.74
N GLY A 99 -7.81 1.95 7.85
CA GLY A 99 -6.97 2.42 8.94
C GLY A 99 -7.65 2.37 10.30
N LEU A 100 -8.92 2.75 10.39
CA LEU A 100 -9.73 2.66 11.62
C LEU A 100 -9.92 1.20 12.05
N GLU A 101 -10.34 0.33 11.12
CA GLU A 101 -10.58 -1.10 11.38
C GLU A 101 -9.30 -1.85 11.75
N LEU A 102 -8.16 -1.46 11.17
CA LEU A 102 -6.83 -1.98 11.54
C LEU A 102 -6.29 -1.40 12.87
N GLY A 103 -6.98 -0.43 13.48
CA GLY A 103 -6.54 0.28 14.68
C GLY A 103 -5.32 1.18 14.45
N ARG A 104 -5.15 1.71 13.24
CA ARG A 104 -3.99 2.49 12.77
C ARG A 104 -4.34 3.79 12.04
N PRO A 105 -5.34 4.58 12.47
CA PRO A 105 -5.80 5.76 11.73
C PRO A 105 -4.70 6.81 11.54
N SER A 106 -3.84 7.01 12.54
CA SER A 106 -2.75 8.00 12.46
C SER A 106 -1.69 7.69 11.41
N GLN A 107 -1.53 6.41 11.04
CA GLN A 107 -0.55 6.01 10.03
C GLN A 107 -1.08 6.35 8.64
N VAL A 108 -2.37 6.14 8.37
CA VAL A 108 -2.96 6.36 7.04
C VAL A 108 -3.37 7.82 6.79
N ALA A 109 -3.67 8.58 7.84
CA ALA A 109 -4.20 9.94 7.75
C ALA A 109 -3.38 10.90 6.85
N PRO A 110 -2.03 10.92 6.87
CA PRO A 110 -1.27 11.79 5.97
C PRO A 110 -1.50 11.46 4.49
N ALA A 111 -1.64 10.17 4.16
CA ALA A 111 -1.89 9.74 2.79
C ALA A 111 -3.32 10.05 2.36
N ALA A 112 -4.31 9.77 3.22
CA ALA A 112 -5.71 10.10 2.95
C ALA A 112 -5.90 11.62 2.76
N HIS A 113 -5.28 12.45 3.62
CA HIS A 113 -5.30 13.90 3.47
C HIS A 113 -4.67 14.37 2.14
N ALA A 114 -3.52 13.81 1.77
CA ALA A 114 -2.86 14.14 0.50
C ALA A 114 -3.72 13.76 -0.73
N LEU A 115 -4.48 12.67 -0.66
CA LEU A 115 -5.39 12.24 -1.72
C LEU A 115 -6.61 13.16 -1.85
N ARG A 116 -7.24 13.56 -0.74
CA ARG A 116 -8.37 14.51 -0.77
C ARG A 116 -7.98 15.85 -1.38
N ASN A 117 -6.79 16.35 -1.06
CA ASN A 117 -6.27 17.59 -1.64
C ASN A 117 -6.00 17.47 -3.15
N ARG A 118 -5.78 16.26 -3.68
CA ARG A 118 -5.64 16.02 -5.13
C ARG A 118 -6.99 15.98 -5.84
N GLY A 119 -8.03 15.41 -5.21
CA GLY A 119 -9.38 15.35 -5.77
C GLY A 119 -10.07 16.72 -5.88
N ALA A 120 -9.79 17.63 -4.94
CA ALA A 120 -10.36 18.98 -4.93
C ALA A 120 -9.87 19.90 -6.08
N GLY A 121 -8.79 19.53 -6.79
CA GLY A 121 -8.17 20.34 -7.84
C GLY A 121 -8.73 20.13 -9.25
N GLY A 122 -9.73 19.28 -9.43
CA GLY A 122 -10.19 18.86 -10.76
C GLY A 122 -9.18 17.94 -11.46
N ARG A 123 -9.70 17.05 -12.32
CA ARG A 123 -8.90 16.06 -13.06
C ARG A 123 -7.85 16.79 -13.93
N PRO A 124 -6.54 16.66 -13.68
CA PRO A 124 -5.55 17.30 -14.53
C PRO A 124 -5.61 16.67 -15.92
N ALA A 125 -5.93 17.49 -16.92
CA ALA A 125 -5.67 17.16 -18.31
C ALA A 125 -4.14 16.97 -18.44
N SER A 126 -3.69 15.74 -18.69
CA SER A 126 -2.30 15.27 -18.77
C SER A 126 -1.64 14.72 -17.47
N GLY A 127 -1.89 13.43 -17.20
CA GLY A 127 -0.83 12.42 -17.36
C GLY A 127 0.24 12.23 -16.28
N ARG A 128 0.23 12.92 -15.13
CA ARG A 128 1.15 12.61 -14.03
C ARG A 128 0.42 12.47 -12.69
N HIS A 129 -0.08 11.27 -12.43
CA HIS A 129 -0.38 10.86 -11.06
C HIS A 129 0.95 10.47 -10.39
N SER A 130 1.16 10.86 -9.14
CA SER A 130 2.26 10.34 -8.31
C SER A 130 1.65 9.44 -7.26
N PRO A 131 2.21 8.24 -7.01
CA PRO A 131 1.73 7.37 -5.94
C PRO A 131 1.98 8.02 -4.58
N VAL A 132 1.14 7.66 -3.59
CA VAL A 132 1.34 8.06 -2.20
C VAL A 132 1.86 6.87 -1.41
N PHE A 133 3.05 7.01 -0.82
CA PHE A 133 3.75 5.93 -0.15
C PHE A 133 3.50 5.93 1.36
N LEU A 134 2.98 4.83 1.90
CA LEU A 134 2.87 4.65 3.35
C LEU A 134 3.80 3.52 3.83
N GLN A 135 4.94 3.89 4.42
CA GLN A 135 6.02 2.93 4.63
C GLN A 135 5.90 2.09 5.90
N ARG A 136 5.05 2.44 6.87
CA ARG A 136 5.02 1.76 8.17
C ARG A 136 3.61 1.53 8.69
N CYS A 137 3.14 0.30 8.49
CA CYS A 137 2.10 -0.29 9.30
C CYS A 137 2.72 -1.40 10.18
N GLY A 138 3.36 -1.00 11.29
CA GLY A 138 3.84 -1.93 12.32
C GLY A 138 2.72 -2.43 13.23
N ALA A 139 2.88 -3.63 13.81
CA ALA A 139 1.97 -4.18 14.81
C ALA A 139 1.62 -3.13 15.89
N PRO A 140 0.36 -3.05 16.37
CA PRO A 140 0.08 -2.27 17.56
C PRO A 140 1.01 -2.78 18.67
N VAL A 141 1.71 -1.86 19.34
CA VAL A 141 2.33 -2.18 20.62
C VAL A 141 1.19 -2.72 21.46
N GLN A 142 1.19 -4.02 21.77
CA GLN A 142 0.29 -4.54 22.77
C GLN A 142 0.60 -3.73 24.03
N ALA A 143 -0.30 -2.81 24.38
CA ALA A 143 -0.35 -2.29 25.73
C ALA A 143 -0.55 -3.54 26.58
N SER A 144 0.52 -4.00 27.22
CA SER A 144 0.47 -5.06 28.21
C SER A 144 -0.43 -4.56 29.34
N ALA A 145 -1.72 -4.80 29.19
CA ALA A 145 -2.67 -4.75 30.27
C ALA A 145 -2.34 -5.95 31.18
N GLN A 146 -1.26 -5.86 31.94
CA GLN A 146 -1.14 -6.58 33.19
C GLN A 146 -2.18 -5.97 34.14
N ARG A 147 -3.44 -6.38 33.96
CA ARG A 147 -4.45 -6.32 35.01
C ARG A 147 -4.14 -7.47 35.97
N SER A 148 -3.54 -7.06 37.08
CA SER A 148 -3.57 -7.61 38.43
C SER A 148 -4.35 -8.91 38.64
N ARG A 149 -3.75 -9.88 39.36
CA ARG A 149 -4.11 -10.28 40.74
C ARG A 149 -3.55 -11.67 41.08
N TRP A 150 -2.90 -11.72 42.25
CA TRP A 150 -2.43 -12.87 43.04
C TRP A 150 -1.27 -13.69 42.48
#